data_AF-A0ABD1P1W2-F1
#
_entry.id   AF-A0ABD1P1W2-F1
#
_cell.length_a   1.000
_cell.length_b   1.000
_cell.length_c   1.000
_cell.angle_alpha   90.00
_cell.angle_beta   90.00
_cell.angle_gamma   90.00
#
_symmetry.space_group_name_H-M   'P 1'
#
loop_
_entity.id
_entity.type
_entity.pdbx_description
1 polymer ?
#
loop_
_entity_poly.entity_id
_entity_poly.type
_entity_poly.pdbx_seq_one_letter_code
_entity_poly.pdbx_strand_id
1 'polypeptide(L)'
;MVQTDGLVPITRSFLSSYYDKYKFPTLSDDVSRLSDQIRAMSADLLHDSPATQGESLLVQEADRQPPHKIDENMWRNREQIEEILYLLEVSQWPRVLQQQSTLEDAELPSVLGRLQGKFESTLKTLEYYQAQNSEHIFNTVMTYMPQDFRGYSNQATERAL
;
A
#
# COMPACT_ATOMS: atom_id res chain seq x y z
N MET A 1 -29.09 22.72 -24.00
CA MET A 1 -29.36 21.51 -23.20
C MET A 1 -28.57 20.38 -23.85
N VAL A 2 -27.64 19.74 -23.14
CA VAL A 2 -26.94 18.56 -23.67
C VAL A 2 -27.94 17.41 -23.65
N GLN A 3 -28.28 16.88 -24.82
CA GLN A 3 -29.21 15.76 -24.97
C GLN A 3 -28.53 14.50 -24.41
N THR A 4 -29.04 13.96 -23.30
CA THR A 4 -28.53 12.76 -22.62
C THR A 4 -29.14 11.47 -23.16
N ASP A 5 -29.88 11.53 -24.27
CA ASP A 5 -30.49 10.37 -24.91
C ASP A 5 -29.40 9.41 -25.42
N GLY A 6 -29.31 8.24 -24.76
CA GLY A 6 -28.33 7.19 -25.07
C GLY A 6 -27.25 6.98 -24.00
N LEU A 7 -27.17 7.85 -22.98
CA LEU A 7 -26.28 7.61 -21.84
C LEU A 7 -26.92 6.57 -20.90
N VAL A 8 -26.48 5.31 -21.01
CA VAL A 8 -26.77 4.30 -20.00
C VAL A 8 -26.19 4.82 -18.68
N PRO A 9 -27.01 5.00 -17.62
CA PRO A 9 -26.49 5.44 -16.33
C PRO A 9 -25.46 4.41 -15.87
N ILE A 10 -24.26 4.88 -15.47
CA ILE A 10 -23.24 4.02 -14.87
C ILE A 10 -23.77 3.57 -13.51
N THR A 11 -24.47 2.44 -13.51
CA THR A 11 -25.02 1.83 -12.30
C THR A 11 -23.96 0.92 -11.65
N ARG A 12 -24.12 0.67 -10.35
CA ARG A 12 -23.25 -0.26 -9.62
C ARG A 12 -23.28 -1.67 -10.22
N SER A 13 -24.43 -2.12 -10.72
CA SER A 13 -24.58 -3.41 -11.39
C SER A 13 -23.86 -3.45 -12.74
N PHE A 14 -23.94 -2.35 -13.52
CA PHE A 14 -23.19 -2.23 -14.77
C PHE A 14 -21.68 -2.29 -14.53
N LEU A 15 -21.16 -1.51 -13.58
CA LEU A 15 -19.74 -1.55 -13.19
C LEU A 15 -19.33 -2.93 -12.68
N SER A 16 -20.14 -3.56 -11.82
CA SER A 16 -19.88 -4.93 -11.34
C SER A 16 -19.72 -5.91 -12.49
N SER A 17 -20.66 -5.91 -13.45
CA SER A 17 -20.62 -6.80 -14.62
C SER A 17 -19.42 -6.54 -15.55
N TYR A 18 -18.88 -5.32 -15.54
CA TYR A 18 -17.65 -4.98 -16.24
C TYR A 18 -16.43 -5.59 -15.54
N TYR A 19 -16.32 -5.42 -14.22
CA TYR A 19 -15.21 -5.96 -13.44
C TYR A 19 -15.23 -7.50 -13.33
N ASP A 20 -16.40 -8.13 -13.41
CA ASP A 20 -16.54 -9.61 -13.42
C ASP A 20 -15.76 -10.29 -14.57
N LYS A 21 -15.45 -9.53 -15.63
CA LYS A 21 -14.63 -9.99 -16.78
C LYS A 21 -13.13 -10.08 -16.44
N TYR A 22 -12.69 -9.31 -15.45
CA TYR A 22 -11.29 -9.21 -15.02
C TYR A 22 -11.11 -9.96 -13.72
N LYS A 23 -11.25 -11.29 -13.78
CA LYS A 23 -11.06 -12.15 -12.61
C LYS A 23 -9.59 -12.21 -12.22
N PHE A 24 -9.31 -11.88 -10.97
CA PHE A 24 -8.00 -12.11 -10.37
C PHE A 24 -7.98 -13.48 -9.69
N PRO A 25 -6.84 -14.18 -9.71
CA PRO A 25 -6.69 -15.39 -8.91
C PRO A 25 -6.93 -15.03 -7.44
N THR A 26 -7.61 -15.92 -6.72
CA THR A 26 -7.75 -15.80 -5.28
C THR A 26 -6.35 -15.81 -4.64
N LEU A 27 -6.23 -15.13 -3.50
CA LEU A 27 -5.00 -15.20 -2.71
C LEU A 27 -4.72 -16.66 -2.33
N SER A 28 -3.44 -17.00 -2.19
CA SER A 28 -3.03 -18.33 -1.72
C SER A 28 -3.56 -18.55 -0.30
N ASP A 29 -4.01 -19.78 0.00
CA ASP A 29 -4.38 -20.19 1.36
C ASP A 29 -3.22 -20.01 2.36
N ASP A 30 -1.98 -20.02 1.84
CA ASP A 30 -0.78 -19.72 2.64
C ASP A 30 -0.82 -18.33 3.25
N VAL A 31 -1.49 -17.34 2.65
CA VAL A 31 -1.56 -15.98 3.21
C VAL A 31 -2.25 -16.01 4.56
N SER A 32 -3.43 -16.63 4.66
CA SER A 32 -4.16 -16.75 5.93
C SER A 32 -3.32 -17.52 6.95
N ARG A 33 -2.79 -18.67 6.54
CA ARG A 33 -1.99 -19.53 7.42
C ARG A 33 -0.75 -18.82 7.97
N LEU A 34 0.00 -18.12 7.11
CA LEU A 34 1.21 -17.41 7.51
C LEU A 34 0.88 -16.18 8.35
N SER A 35 -0.20 -15.45 8.04
CA SER A 35 -0.67 -14.34 8.87
C SER A 35 -1.02 -14.81 10.29
N ASP A 36 -1.71 -15.95 10.42
CA ASP A 36 -2.05 -16.51 11.73
C ASP A 36 -0.81 -16.98 12.49
N GLN A 37 0.17 -17.56 11.80
CA GLN A 37 1.47 -17.92 12.41
C GLN A 37 2.23 -16.68 12.91
N ILE A 38 2.27 -15.60 12.13
CA ILE A 38 2.91 -14.35 12.53
C ILE A 38 2.22 -13.75 13.76
N ARG A 39 0.87 -13.75 13.79
CA ARG A 39 0.12 -13.27 14.96
C ARG A 39 0.39 -14.12 16.20
N ALA A 40 0.45 -15.44 16.06
CA ALA A 40 0.77 -16.34 17.17
C ALA A 40 2.16 -16.02 17.75
N MET A 41 3.18 -15.90 16.89
CA MET A 41 4.53 -15.53 17.33
C MET A 41 4.56 -14.15 18.02
N SER A 42 3.82 -13.18 17.49
CA SER A 42 3.69 -11.87 18.12
C SER A 42 3.02 -11.93 19.49
N ALA A 43 2.00 -12.78 19.67
CA ALA A 43 1.32 -12.95 20.94
C ALA A 43 2.22 -13.59 21.99
N ASP A 44 3.02 -14.60 21.61
CA ASP A 44 4.01 -15.23 22.48
C ASP A 44 5.07 -14.22 22.93
N LEU A 45 5.57 -13.39 22.00
CA LEU A 45 6.54 -12.32 22.34
C LEU A 45 5.96 -11.29 23.30
N LEU A 46 4.70 -10.89 23.12
CA LEU A 46 4.03 -9.93 24.01
C LEU A 46 3.75 -10.50 25.40
N HIS A 47 3.54 -11.82 25.50
CA HIS A 47 3.38 -12.50 26.78
C HIS A 47 4.66 -12.43 27.62
N ASP A 48 5.82 -12.68 26.98
CA ASP A 48 7.11 -12.72 27.67
C ASP A 48 7.72 -11.32 27.86
N SER A 49 7.43 -10.39 26.95
CA SER A 49 7.90 -9.00 26.97
C SER A 49 6.75 -8.05 26.65
N PRO A 50 6.10 -7.45 27.67
CA PRO A 50 5.01 -6.51 27.46
C PRO A 50 5.43 -5.33 26.59
N ALA A 51 4.59 -4.97 25.62
CA ALA A 51 4.83 -3.84 24.73
C ALA A 51 4.95 -2.52 25.50
N THR A 52 5.90 -1.69 25.07
CA THR A 52 5.94 -0.28 25.43
C THR A 52 4.72 0.46 24.86
N GLN A 53 4.51 1.72 25.27
CA GLN A 53 3.40 2.52 24.78
C GLN A 53 3.44 2.69 23.24
N GLY A 54 4.63 2.84 22.65
CA GLY A 54 4.79 2.95 21.19
C GLY A 54 4.48 1.64 20.48
N GLU A 55 5.03 0.53 20.97
CA GLU A 55 4.78 -0.81 20.40
C GLU A 55 3.31 -1.22 20.51
N SER A 56 2.63 -0.81 21.58
CA SER A 56 1.19 -1.05 21.76
C SER A 56 0.35 -0.42 20.64
N LEU A 57 0.77 0.74 20.10
CA LEU A 57 0.11 1.36 18.96
C LEU A 57 0.32 0.56 17.67
N LEU A 58 1.50 -0.02 17.47
CA LEU A 58 1.80 -0.88 16.33
C LEU A 58 0.99 -2.18 16.37
N VAL A 59 0.87 -2.80 17.54
CA VAL A 59 0.03 -3.98 17.74
C VAL A 59 -1.44 -3.66 17.40
N GLN A 60 -1.95 -2.53 17.88
CA GLN A 60 -3.30 -2.09 17.55
C GLN A 60 -3.48 -1.82 16.05
N GLU A 61 -2.48 -1.22 15.40
CA GLU A 61 -2.52 -0.96 13.95
C GLU A 61 -2.56 -2.27 13.15
N ALA A 62 -1.80 -3.29 13.55
CA ALA A 62 -1.79 -4.60 12.90
C ALA A 62 -3.15 -5.31 12.92
N ASP A 63 -3.99 -5.02 13.93
CA ASP A 63 -5.34 -5.57 14.07
C ASP A 63 -6.43 -4.72 13.39
N ARG A 64 -6.09 -3.55 12.83
CA ARG A 64 -7.07 -2.71 12.14
C ARG A 64 -7.53 -3.35 10.84
N GLN A 65 -8.80 -3.13 10.53
CA GLN A 65 -9.36 -3.48 9.24
C GLN A 65 -8.71 -2.63 8.13
N PRO A 66 -8.23 -3.24 7.04
CA PRO A 66 -7.67 -2.50 5.92
C PRO A 66 -8.68 -1.48 5.37
N PRO A 67 -8.22 -0.30 4.90
CA PRO A 67 -9.10 0.68 4.27
C PRO A 67 -9.86 0.08 3.08
N HIS A 68 -11.16 0.37 2.97
CA HIS A 68 -11.98 -0.11 1.86
C HIS A 68 -11.65 0.64 0.55
N LYS A 69 -11.26 1.92 0.62
CA LYS A 69 -10.95 2.68 -0.59
C LYS A 69 -9.57 2.28 -1.10
N ILE A 70 -9.50 2.01 -2.41
CA ILE A 70 -8.27 1.55 -3.06
C ILE A 70 -7.13 2.55 -2.87
N ASP A 71 -7.40 3.85 -3.05
CA ASP A 71 -6.36 4.87 -2.92
C ASP A 71 -5.82 4.98 -1.49
N GLU A 72 -6.72 4.95 -0.49
CA GLU A 72 -6.34 4.96 0.93
C GLU A 72 -5.55 3.68 1.30
N ASN A 73 -5.99 2.53 0.80
CA ASN A 73 -5.29 1.26 1.01
C ASN A 73 -3.90 1.27 0.37
N MET A 74 -3.77 1.75 -0.87
CA MET A 74 -2.49 1.85 -1.58
C MET A 74 -1.53 2.79 -0.86
N TRP A 75 -2.01 3.93 -0.37
CA TRP A 75 -1.21 4.85 0.45
C TRP A 75 -0.79 4.21 1.77
N ARG A 76 -1.68 3.44 2.40
CA ARG A 76 -1.34 2.75 3.65
C ARG A 76 -0.29 1.68 3.44
N ASN A 77 -0.45 0.85 2.40
CA ASN A 77 0.52 -0.18 2.04
C ASN A 77 1.89 0.44 1.74
N ARG A 78 1.92 1.60 1.05
CA ARG A 78 3.16 2.32 0.78
C ARG A 78 3.87 2.72 2.07
N GLU A 79 3.18 3.41 2.98
CA GLU A 79 3.77 3.84 4.25
C GLU A 79 4.31 2.63 5.04
N GLN A 80 3.54 1.55 5.13
CA GLN A 80 3.96 0.34 5.84
C GLN A 80 5.21 -0.30 5.21
N ILE A 81 5.30 -0.35 3.88
CA ILE A 81 6.49 -0.86 3.20
C ILE A 81 7.70 0.03 3.46
N GLU A 82 7.53 1.36 3.41
CA GLU A 82 8.60 2.32 3.70
C GLU A 82 9.10 2.19 5.15
N GLU A 83 8.19 2.03 6.12
CA GLU A 83 8.54 1.78 7.53
C GLU A 83 9.28 0.45 7.71
N ILE A 84 8.82 -0.62 7.07
CA ILE A 84 9.51 -1.92 7.11
C ILE A 84 10.93 -1.79 6.54
N LEU A 85 11.10 -1.09 5.41
CA LEU A 85 12.42 -0.88 4.82
C LEU A 85 13.33 -0.09 5.75
N TYR A 86 12.81 0.97 6.38
CA TYR A 86 13.54 1.74 7.39
C TYR A 86 14.00 0.85 8.55
N LEU A 87 13.13 0.00 9.10
CA LEU A 87 13.46 -0.92 10.20
C LEU A 87 14.46 -2.01 9.78
N LEU A 88 14.48 -2.38 8.50
CA LEU A 88 15.42 -3.35 7.94
C LEU A 88 16.81 -2.78 7.69
N GLU A 89 17.00 -1.45 7.75
CA GLU A 89 18.34 -0.85 7.68
C GLU A 89 19.20 -1.30 8.86
N VAL A 90 20.43 -1.75 8.58
CA VAL A 90 21.38 -2.24 9.60
C VAL A 90 21.62 -1.22 10.72
N SER A 91 21.55 0.07 10.39
CA SER A 91 21.67 1.19 11.35
C SER A 91 20.57 1.19 12.41
N GLN A 92 19.39 0.68 12.08
CA GLN A 92 18.20 0.62 12.96
C GLN A 92 18.12 -0.68 13.76
N TRP A 93 18.97 -1.67 13.47
CA TRP A 93 18.91 -2.94 14.17
C TRP A 93 19.31 -2.77 15.64
N PRO A 94 18.79 -3.61 16.56
CA PRO A 94 19.33 -3.71 17.91
C PRO A 94 20.85 -3.89 17.90
N ARG A 95 21.57 -3.21 18.81
CA ARG A 95 23.05 -3.23 18.87
C ARG A 95 23.65 -4.63 18.90
N VAL A 96 22.94 -5.58 19.53
CA VAL A 96 23.34 -6.99 19.60
C VAL A 96 23.38 -7.63 18.21
N LEU A 97 22.42 -7.30 17.34
CA LEU A 97 22.36 -7.79 15.95
C LEU A 97 23.31 -7.05 15.01
N GLN A 98 23.74 -5.83 15.37
CA GLN A 98 24.76 -5.10 14.62
C GLN A 98 26.17 -5.67 14.87
N GLN A 99 26.43 -6.22 16.06
CA GLN A 99 27.73 -6.74 16.50
C GLN A 99 27.85 -8.26 16.20
N GLN A 100 27.67 -8.64 14.94
CA GLN A 100 27.70 -10.02 14.47
C GLN A 100 29.05 -10.69 14.80
N SER A 101 29.05 -11.73 15.64
CA SER A 101 30.28 -12.35 16.15
C SER A 101 30.36 -13.87 15.92
N THR A 102 29.27 -14.53 15.52
CA THR A 102 29.18 -15.99 15.35
C THR A 102 28.60 -16.40 13.99
N LEU A 103 28.73 -17.69 13.62
CA LEU A 103 28.24 -18.23 12.34
C LEU A 103 26.71 -18.26 12.23
N GLU A 104 25.98 -18.45 13.34
CA GLU A 104 24.51 -18.33 13.37
C GLU A 104 24.06 -16.87 13.15
N ASP A 105 24.89 -15.89 13.53
CA ASP A 105 24.64 -14.47 13.28
C ASP A 105 24.70 -14.09 11.79
N ALA A 106 25.12 -15.00 10.90
CA ALA A 106 25.19 -14.74 9.45
C ALA A 106 23.91 -15.11 8.69
N GLU A 107 23.06 -15.99 9.22
CA GLU A 107 21.82 -16.43 8.53
C GLU A 107 20.72 -15.37 8.61
N LEU A 108 20.52 -14.79 9.80
CA LEU A 108 19.49 -13.78 10.02
C LEU A 108 19.68 -12.54 9.12
N PRO A 109 20.88 -11.94 9.02
CA PRO A 109 21.13 -10.84 8.10
C PRO A 109 20.86 -11.19 6.63
N SER A 110 21.16 -12.42 6.22
CA SER A 110 20.87 -12.90 4.87
C SER A 110 19.36 -13.00 4.62
N VAL A 111 18.59 -13.50 5.60
CA VAL A 111 17.12 -13.55 5.54
C VAL A 111 16.55 -12.14 5.47
N LEU A 112 16.98 -11.23 6.34
CA LEU A 112 16.53 -9.84 6.39
C LEU A 112 16.87 -9.08 5.10
N GLY A 113 18.07 -9.30 4.53
CA GLY A 113 18.44 -8.72 3.24
C GLY A 113 17.59 -9.22 2.08
N ARG A 114 17.23 -10.51 2.06
CA ARG A 114 16.26 -11.04 1.07
C ARG A 114 14.87 -10.45 1.25
N LEU A 115 14.43 -10.25 2.50
CA LEU A 115 13.16 -9.63 2.82
C LEU A 115 13.13 -8.17 2.35
N GLN A 116 14.20 -7.42 2.63
CA GLN A 116 14.38 -6.05 2.16
C GLN A 116 14.27 -5.98 0.64
N GLY A 117 14.98 -6.84 -0.10
CA GLY A 117 14.90 -6.87 -1.57
C GLY A 117 13.48 -7.15 -2.10
N LYS A 118 12.70 -7.98 -1.41
CA LYS A 118 11.28 -8.22 -1.77
C LYS A 118 10.43 -6.96 -1.55
N PHE A 119 10.62 -6.26 -0.43
CA PHE A 119 9.89 -5.03 -0.15
C PHE A 119 10.29 -3.88 -1.07
N GLU A 120 11.57 -3.72 -1.40
CA GLU A 120 12.05 -2.73 -2.39
C GLU A 120 11.44 -2.98 -3.77
N SER A 121 11.40 -4.25 -4.21
CA SER A 121 10.76 -4.60 -5.48
C SER A 121 9.26 -4.30 -5.45
N THR A 122 8.59 -4.59 -4.33
CA THR A 122 7.16 -4.35 -4.16
C THR A 122 6.85 -2.85 -4.16
N LEU A 123 7.66 -2.05 -3.46
CA LEU A 123 7.54 -0.59 -3.43
C LEU A 123 7.64 -0.01 -4.83
N LYS A 124 8.67 -0.40 -5.61
CA LYS A 124 8.83 0.06 -7.00
C LYS A 124 7.62 -0.26 -7.87
N THR A 125 7.05 -1.46 -7.73
CA THR A 125 5.83 -1.85 -8.47
C THR A 125 4.64 -0.97 -8.05
N LEU A 126 4.47 -0.72 -6.76
CA LEU A 126 3.40 0.12 -6.23
C LEU A 126 3.54 1.57 -6.71
N GLU A 127 4.74 2.14 -6.66
CA GLU A 127 5.02 3.51 -7.13
C GLU A 127 4.76 3.65 -8.63
N TYR A 128 5.20 2.68 -9.42
CA TYR A 128 4.92 2.64 -10.85
C TYR A 128 3.42 2.61 -11.13
N TYR A 129 2.68 1.74 -10.42
CA TYR A 129 1.23 1.69 -10.55
C TYR A 129 0.55 3.02 -10.17
N GLN A 130 0.95 3.63 -9.05
CA GLN A 130 0.40 4.91 -8.60
C GLN A 130 0.64 6.02 -9.63
N ALA A 131 1.84 6.08 -10.21
CA ALA A 131 2.17 7.06 -11.24
C ALA A 131 1.31 6.87 -12.51
N GLN A 132 1.23 5.64 -13.02
CA GLN A 132 0.42 5.32 -14.20
C GLN A 132 -1.07 5.54 -13.97
N ASN A 133 -1.60 5.11 -12.82
CA ASN A 133 -3.00 5.30 -12.47
C ASN A 133 -3.36 6.79 -12.38
N SER A 134 -2.49 7.60 -11.78
CA SER A 134 -2.68 9.05 -11.69
C SER A 134 -2.72 9.70 -13.08
N GLU A 135 -1.84 9.29 -13.99
CA GLU A 135 -1.83 9.75 -15.38
C GLU A 135 -3.11 9.34 -16.13
N HIS A 136 -3.57 8.09 -15.98
CA HIS A 136 -4.81 7.62 -16.59
C HIS A 136 -6.04 8.38 -16.08
N ILE A 137 -6.12 8.62 -14.77
CA ILE A 137 -7.20 9.42 -14.18
C ILE A 137 -7.14 10.85 -14.72
N PHE A 138 -5.97 11.48 -14.71
CA PHE A 138 -5.79 12.83 -15.24
C PHE A 138 -6.23 12.94 -16.70
N ASN A 139 -5.77 12.03 -17.56
CA ASN A 139 -6.13 12.02 -18.98
C ASN A 139 -7.63 11.77 -19.20
N THR A 140 -8.24 10.90 -18.39
CA THR A 140 -9.69 10.65 -18.45
C THR A 140 -10.46 11.91 -18.08
N VAL A 141 -10.10 12.56 -16.97
CA VAL A 141 -10.71 13.82 -16.54
C VAL A 141 -10.50 14.90 -17.60
N MET A 142 -9.29 15.04 -18.15
CA MET A 142 -8.99 15.95 -19.26
C MET A 142 -9.64 15.55 -20.59
N THR A 143 -10.20 14.37 -20.74
CA THR A 143 -10.94 14.00 -21.95
C THR A 143 -12.42 14.35 -21.79
N TYR A 144 -13.00 14.05 -20.63
CA TYR A 144 -14.44 14.15 -20.40
C TYR A 144 -14.90 15.38 -19.61
N MET A 145 -13.98 16.19 -19.07
CA MET A 145 -14.33 17.45 -18.39
C MET A 145 -14.82 18.49 -19.41
N PRO A 146 -16.02 19.09 -19.21
CA PRO A 146 -16.55 20.16 -20.07
C PRO A 146 -15.58 21.34 -20.17
N GLN A 147 -15.46 21.93 -21.36
CA GLN A 147 -14.50 23.01 -21.64
C GLN A 147 -14.66 24.23 -20.72
N ASP A 148 -15.87 24.51 -20.23
CA ASP A 148 -16.18 25.65 -19.34
C ASP A 148 -15.43 25.60 -17.99
N PHE A 149 -15.00 24.42 -17.53
CA PHE A 149 -14.20 24.30 -16.30
C PHE A 149 -12.68 24.40 -16.54
N ARG A 150 -12.21 24.14 -17.77
CA ARG A 150 -10.77 24.19 -18.10
C ARG A 150 -10.23 25.62 -18.16
N GLY A 151 -11.08 26.59 -18.49
CA GLY A 151 -10.73 28.01 -18.53
C GLY A 151 -10.43 28.63 -17.16
N TYR A 152 -11.03 28.13 -16.09
CA TYR A 152 -10.81 28.66 -14.73
C TYR A 152 -9.44 28.29 -14.16
N SER A 153 -8.89 27.11 -14.49
CA SER A 153 -7.54 26.72 -14.05
C SER A 153 -6.45 27.55 -14.72
N ASN A 154 -6.61 27.88 -16.01
CA ASN A 154 -5.62 28.71 -16.71
C ASN A 154 -5.72 30.20 -16.32
N GLN A 155 -6.92 30.72 -16.04
CA GLN A 155 -7.10 32.11 -15.58
C GLN A 155 -6.66 32.33 -14.12
N ALA A 156 -6.67 31.30 -13.27
CA ALA A 156 -6.16 31.40 -11.91
C ALA A 156 -4.62 31.54 -11.87
N THR A 157 -3.91 30.93 -12.82
CA THR A 157 -2.45 31.06 -12.93
C THR A 157 -2.02 32.41 -13.52
N GLU A 158 -2.80 33.00 -14.44
CA GLU A 158 -2.52 34.34 -14.99
C GLU A 158 -2.90 35.50 -14.05
N ARG A 159 -3.70 35.26 -13.01
CA ARG A 159 -4.07 36.30 -12.01
C ARG A 159 -3.18 36.33 -10.77
N ALA A 160 -2.14 35.51 -10.72
CA ALA A 160 -1.18 35.45 -9.61
C ALA A 160 0.25 35.93 -10.00
N LEU A 161 0.38 36.60 -11.14
CA LEU A 161 1.54 37.39 -11.57
C LEU A 161 1.13 38.86 -11.75
#